data_AF-A0A529KA64-F1
#
_entry.id   AF-A0A529KA64-F1
#
_cell.length_a   1.000
_cell.length_b   1.000
_cell.length_c   1.000
_cell.angle_alpha   90.00
_cell.angle_beta   90.00
_cell.angle_gamma   90.00
#
_symmetry.space_group_name_H-M   'P 1'
#
loop_
_entity.id
_entity.type
_entity.pdbx_description
1 polymer ?
#
loop_
_entity_poly.entity_id
_entity_poly.type
_entity_poly.pdbx_seq_one_letter_code
_entity_poly.pdbx_strand_id
1 'polypeptide(L)' 'QDYVRAVVKEEAGTPLATPFGIQDSSMLKMLADANGLIVREPFAPPAATGAACSVLMLR' A
#
# COMPACT_ATOMS: atom_id res chain seq x y z
N GLN A 1 -4.44 13.34 1.56
CA GLN A 1 -3.39 12.33 1.77
C GLN A 1 -4.11 11.01 1.79
N ASP A 2 -3.68 10.09 0.94
CA ASP A 2 -4.39 8.84 0.68
C ASP A 2 -3.55 7.68 1.20
N TYR A 3 -4.19 6.77 1.94
CA TYR A 3 -3.56 5.58 2.48
C TYR A 3 -4.13 4.36 1.77
N VAL A 4 -3.36 3.80 0.85
CA VAL A 4 -3.77 2.65 0.06
C VAL A 4 -3.30 1.39 0.77
N ARG A 5 -4.24 0.51 1.13
CA ARG A 5 -3.93 -0.75 1.79
C ARG A 5 -3.14 -1.65 0.85
N ALA A 6 -2.06 -2.24 1.36
CA ALA A 6 -1.16 -3.08 0.60
C ALA A 6 -0.61 -4.23 1.43
N VAL A 7 -0.14 -5.27 0.73
CA VAL A 7 0.75 -6.27 1.30
C VAL A 7 2.18 -5.93 0.89
N VAL A 8 3.05 -5.80 1.87
CA VAL A 8 4.47 -5.56 1.70
C VAL A 8 5.21 -6.85 1.93
N LYS A 9 6.03 -7.25 0.96
CA LYS A 9 6.89 -8.42 1.05
C LYS A 9 8.31 -8.00 0.73
N GLU A 10 9.29 -8.63 1.37
CA GLU A 10 10.67 -8.49 0.91
C GLU A 10 10.86 -9.37 -0.32
N GLU A 11 11.26 -8.74 -1.43
CA GLU A 11 11.67 -9.42 -2.65
C GLU A 11 13.08 -8.94 -3.00
N ALA A 12 14.02 -9.88 -3.14
CA ALA A 12 15.43 -9.59 -3.43
C ALA A 12 16.07 -8.53 -2.49
N GLY A 13 15.68 -8.53 -1.20
CA GLY A 13 16.17 -7.59 -0.19
C GLY A 13 15.57 -6.17 -0.29
N THR A 14 14.52 -5.99 -1.10
CA THR A 14 13.79 -4.72 -1.23
C THR A 14 12.33 -4.93 -0.85
N PRO A 15 11.72 -4.03 -0.03
CA PRO A 15 10.31 -4.11 0.27
C PRO A 15 9.47 -3.76 -0.97
N LEU A 16 8.68 -4.72 -1.44
CA LEU A 16 7.72 -4.58 -2.52
C LEU A 16 6.31 -4.46 -1.94
N ALA A 17 5.70 -3.28 -2.08
CA ALA A 17 4.32 -3.03 -1.66
C ALA A 17 3.34 -3.27 -2.83
N THR A 18 2.42 -4.22 -2.64
CA THR A 18 1.38 -4.56 -3.61
C THR A 18 0.02 -4.09 -3.08
N PRO A 19 -0.64 -3.09 -3.70
CA PRO A 19 -1.94 -2.61 -3.24
C PRO A 19 -3.05 -3.64 -3.51
N PHE A 20 -4.05 -3.69 -2.63
CA PHE A 20 -5.26 -4.47 -2.91
C PHE A 20 -6.10 -3.81 -4.02
N GLY A 21 -6.70 -4.63 -4.90
CA GLY A 21 -7.50 -4.13 -6.01
C GLY A 21 -8.78 -3.39 -5.61
N ILE A 22 -9.32 -3.67 -4.41
CA ILE A 22 -10.50 -2.99 -3.85
C ILE A 22 -10.05 -2.24 -2.61
N GLN A 23 -10.45 -0.97 -2.48
CA GLN A 23 -10.03 -0.05 -1.42
C GLN A 23 -11.23 0.53 -0.65
N ASP A 24 -12.32 -0.23 -0.56
CA ASP A 24 -13.50 0.18 0.19
C ASP A 24 -13.21 0.25 1.69
N SER A 25 -13.64 1.35 2.32
CA SER A 25 -13.41 1.62 3.74
C SER A 25 -14.17 0.64 4.65
N SER A 26 -15.24 0.03 4.15
CA SER A 26 -16.07 -0.96 4.84
C SER A 26 -15.48 -2.39 4.82
N MET A 27 -14.44 -2.64 4.03
CA MET A 27 -13.82 -3.96 3.92
C MET A 27 -12.81 -4.23 5.03
N LEU A 28 -13.30 -4.54 6.23
CA LEU A 28 -12.48 -4.89 7.40
C LEU A 28 -11.53 -6.07 7.17
N LYS A 29 -11.90 -7.02 6.31
CA LYS A 29 -11.08 -8.20 6.01
C LYS A 29 -9.76 -7.81 5.32
N MET A 30 -9.78 -6.85 4.40
CA MET A 30 -8.55 -6.36 3.75
C MET A 30 -7.69 -5.52 4.68
N LEU A 31 -8.28 -4.89 5.71
CA LEU A 31 -7.51 -4.24 6.76
C LEU A 31 -6.76 -5.26 7.63
N ALA A 32 -7.36 -6.42 7.90
CA ALA A 32 -6.72 -7.49 8.67
C ALA A 32 -5.61 -8.21 7.89
N ASP A 33 -5.75 -8.35 6.57
CA ASP A 33 -4.73 -8.96 5.71
C ASP A 33 -3.62 -7.98 5.26
N ALA A 34 -3.85 -6.66 5.38
CA ALA A 34 -2.83 -5.67 5.07
C ALA A 34 -1.78 -5.60 6.19
N ASN A 35 -0.51 -5.76 5.84
CA ASN A 35 0.62 -5.50 6.74
C ASN A 35 1.28 -4.14 6.48
N GLY A 36 0.71 -3.32 5.58
CA GLY A 36 1.20 -1.98 5.30
C GLY A 36 0.23 -1.09 4.53
N LEU A 37 0.53 0.21 4.55
CA LEU A 37 -0.21 1.25 3.84
C LEU A 37 0.76 2.02 2.94
N ILE A 38 0.46 2.09 1.65
CA ILE A 38 1.17 3.00 0.74
C ILE A 38 0.64 4.41 1.01
N VAL A 39 1.56 5.32 1.33
CA VAL A 39 1.26 6.72 1.63
C VAL A 39 1.39 7.52 0.34
N ARG A 40 0.27 8.08 -0.12
CA ARG A 40 0.25 8.99 -1.26
C ARG A 40 0.02 10.42 -0.78
N GLU A 41 0.92 11.30 -1.18
CA GLU A 41 0.76 12.74 -0.93
C GLU A 41 -0.55 13.24 -1.54
N PRO A 42 -1.21 14.22 -0.89
CA PRO A 42 -2.41 14.81 -1.45
C PRO A 42 -2.14 15.34 -2.86
N PHE A 43 -3.05 15.03 -3.80
CA PHE A 43 -2.96 15.42 -5.21
C PHE A 43 -1.79 14.81 -5.99
N ALA A 44 -1.09 13.81 -5.43
CA ALA A 44 -0.03 13.11 -6.16
C ALA A 44 -0.59 12.42 -7.41
N PRO A 45 0.09 12.55 -8.56
CA PRO A 45 -0.33 11.86 -9.79
C PRO A 45 -0.32 10.34 -9.60
N PRO A 46 -1.01 9.59 -10.47
CA PRO A 46 -0.95 8.13 -10.47
C PRO A 46 0.50 7.64 -10.60
N ALA A 47 0.95 6.85 -9.64
CA ALA A 47 2.26 6.22 -9.71
C ALA A 47 2.23 5.04 -10.71
N ALA A 48 3.30 4.88 -11.48
CA ALA A 48 3.47 3.72 -12.34
C ALA A 48 3.83 2.46 -11.52
N THR A 49 3.54 1.28 -12.05
CA THR A 49 4.00 0.02 -11.46
C THR A 49 5.52 0.02 -11.32
N GLY A 50 6.02 -0.31 -10.13
CA GLY A 50 7.45 -0.31 -9.82
C GLY A 50 8.03 1.06 -9.44
N ALA A 51 7.22 2.13 -9.42
CA ALA A 51 7.67 3.41 -8.89
C ALA A 51 7.97 3.32 -7.39
N ALA A 52 8.99 4.04 -6.94
CA ALA A 52 9.30 4.17 -5.52
C ALA A 52 8.11 4.83 -4.79
N CYS A 53 7.74 4.30 -3.64
CA CYS A 53 6.68 4.82 -2.81
C CYS A 53 7.00 4.69 -1.32
N SER A 54 6.39 5.56 -0.52
CA SER A 54 6.49 5.51 0.93
C SER A 54 5.47 4.54 1.49
N VAL A 55 5.90 3.67 2.39
CA VAL A 55 5.05 2.63 2.97
C VAL A 55 5.11 2.71 4.49
N LEU A 56 3.95 2.70 5.11
CA LEU A 56 3.79 2.64 6.56
C LEU A 56 3.42 1.21 6.95
N MET A 57 4.31 0.52 7.65
CA MET A 57 4.09 -0.86 8.09
C MET A 57 3.09 -0.91 9.25
N LEU A 58 2.12 -1.82 9.14
CA LEU A 58 1.18 -2.17 10.20
C LEU A 58 1.74 -3.43 10.86
N ARG A 59 2.17 -3.31 12.12
CA ARG A 59 2.79 -4.42 12.88
C ARG A 59 1.80 -5.53 13.19
#